data_AF-A0A8T3X9C9-F1
#
_entry.id   AF-A0A8T3X9C9-F1
#
_cell.length_a   1.000
_cell.length_b   1.000
_cell.length_c   1.000
_cell.angle_alpha   90.00
_cell.angle_beta   90.00
_cell.angle_gamma   90.00
#
_symmetry.space_group_name_H-M   'P 1'
#
loop_
_entity.id
_entity.type
_entity.pdbx_description
1 polymer ?
#
loop_
_entity_poly.entity_id
_entity_poly.type
_entity_poly.pdbx_seq_one_letter_code
_entity_poly.pdbx_strand_id
1 'polypeptide(L)'
;MVLDIIAAAVLISFGVFAIIFSVDSGADDPKLLFILFIGAVFIFAGGWIIISKITWEFIIRKIAGLLLGALGIFLVVGFPDVAPDYQRAAMSKTGVFFGLIFLIIGIYLLLF
;
A
#
# COMPACT_ATOMS: atom_id res chain seq x y z
N MET A 1 7.07 16.76 -1.64
CA MET A 1 8.33 17.14 -0.98
C MET A 1 8.18 17.42 0.50
N VAL A 2 7.47 18.48 0.93
CA VAL A 2 7.38 18.81 2.38
C VAL A 2 6.69 17.69 3.17
N LEU A 3 5.57 17.15 2.65
CA LEU A 3 4.88 16.00 3.26
C LEU A 3 5.75 14.74 3.33
N ASP A 4 6.55 14.47 2.30
CA ASP A 4 7.43 13.29 2.26
C ASP A 4 8.53 13.39 3.33
N ILE A 5 9.09 14.59 3.51
CA ILE A 5 10.07 14.88 4.55
C ILE A 5 9.45 14.74 5.94
N ILE A 6 8.22 15.23 6.14
CA ILE A 6 7.50 15.08 7.42
C ILE A 6 7.25 13.59 7.71
N ALA A 7 6.76 12.81 6.74
CA ALA A 7 6.51 11.39 6.92
C ALA A 7 7.79 10.61 7.24
N ALA A 8 8.88 10.89 6.53
CA ALA A 8 10.19 10.31 6.81
C ALA A 8 10.72 10.70 8.19
N ALA A 9 10.58 11.97 8.58
CA ALA A 9 10.99 12.45 9.90
C ALA A 9 10.20 11.77 11.02
N VAL A 10 8.89 11.56 10.84
CA VAL A 10 8.04 10.83 11.81
C VAL A 10 8.49 9.37 11.93
N LEU A 11 8.71 8.67 10.82
CA LEU A 11 9.18 7.28 10.82
C LEU A 11 10.53 7.13 11.50
N ILE A 12 11.48 8.01 11.18
CA ILE A 12 12.82 8.00 11.80
C ILE A 12 12.71 8.30 13.30
N SER A 13 11.93 9.31 13.70
CA SER A 13 11.75 9.67 15.11
C SER A 13 11.11 8.53 15.90
N PHE A 14 10.13 7.85 15.32
CA PHE A 14 9.48 6.70 15.94
C PHE A 14 10.43 5.50 16.08
N GLY A 15 11.25 5.24 15.06
CA GLY A 15 12.25 4.18 15.12
C GLY A 15 13.37 4.46 16.13
N VAL A 16 13.87 5.69 16.20
CA VAL A 16 14.85 6.11 17.21
C VAL A 16 14.26 6.00 18.61
N PHE A 17 13.02 6.46 18.80
CA PHE A 17 12.32 6.35 20.07
C PHE A 17 12.15 4.88 20.51
N ALA A 18 11.75 4.00 19.59
CA ALA A 18 11.61 2.57 19.86
C ALA A 18 12.94 1.92 20.28
N ILE A 19 14.06 2.31 19.65
CA ILE A 19 15.39 1.82 20.02
C ILE A 19 15.77 2.30 21.42
N ILE A 20 15.64 3.60 21.71
CA ILE A 20 15.97 4.16 23.03
C ILE A 20 15.16 3.48 24.13
N PHE A 21 13.84 3.38 23.94
CA PHE A 21 12.95 2.74 24.90
C PHE A 21 13.29 1.26 25.13
N SER A 22 13.68 0.55 24.06
CA SER A 22 14.07 -0.85 24.15
C SER A 22 15.40 -1.05 24.89
N VAL A 23 16.34 -0.10 24.78
CA VAL A 23 17.60 -0.13 25.51
C VAL A 23 17.36 0.11 27.00
N ASP A 24 16.52 1.08 27.35
CA ASP A 24 16.20 1.41 28.75
C ASP A 24 15.43 0.28 29.46
N SER A 25 14.72 -0.58 28.72
CA SER A 25 13.90 -1.66 29.27
C SER A 25 14.63 -2.99 29.48
N GLY A 26 15.92 -3.09 29.08
CA GLY A 26 16.73 -4.30 29.21
C GLY A 26 16.48 -5.31 28.08
N ALA A 27 17.43 -5.46 27.16
CA ALA A 27 17.26 -6.10 25.85
C ALA A 27 17.18 -7.65 25.83
N ASP A 28 16.92 -8.31 26.96
CA ASP A 28 16.89 -9.77 27.06
C ASP A 28 15.50 -10.39 26.73
N ASP A 29 14.45 -9.57 26.61
CA ASP A 29 13.13 -10.05 26.18
C ASP A 29 13.06 -10.18 24.64
N PRO A 30 12.70 -11.34 24.08
CA PRO A 30 12.44 -11.53 22.65
C PRO A 30 11.49 -10.49 22.04
N LYS A 31 10.55 -9.95 22.84
CA LYS A 31 9.64 -8.89 22.41
C LYS A 31 10.36 -7.55 22.23
N LEU A 32 11.34 -7.25 23.07
CA LEU A 32 12.15 -6.03 22.96
C LEU A 32 13.07 -6.11 21.74
N LEU A 33 13.67 -7.27 21.47
CA LEU A 33 14.42 -7.51 20.23
C LEU A 33 13.55 -7.28 18.98
N PHE A 34 12.29 -7.71 19.01
CA PHE A 34 11.34 -7.48 17.93
C PHE A 34 11.00 -5.99 17.75
N ILE A 35 10.81 -5.25 18.86
CA ILE A 35 10.59 -3.79 18.82
C ILE A 35 11.80 -3.07 18.24
N LEU A 36 13.01 -3.49 18.62
CA LEU A 36 14.26 -2.92 18.13
C LEU A 36 14.43 -3.18 16.63
N PHE A 37 14.09 -4.38 16.17
CA PHE A 37 14.06 -4.71 14.75
C PHE A 37 13.05 -3.85 13.97
N ILE A 38 11.83 -3.70 14.46
CA ILE A 38 10.82 -2.81 13.84
C ILE A 38 11.32 -1.36 13.82
N GLY A 39 11.95 -0.89 14.89
CA GLY A 39 12.53 0.45 14.96
C GLY A 39 13.60 0.67 13.90
N ALA A 40 14.51 -0.29 13.71
CA ALA A 40 15.50 -0.27 12.65
C ALA A 40 14.86 -0.26 11.25
N VAL A 41 13.81 -1.05 11.04
CA VAL A 41 13.04 -1.05 9.78
C VAL A 41 12.39 0.31 9.52
N PHE A 42 11.84 0.98 10.54
CA PHE A 42 11.26 2.31 10.39
C PHE A 42 12.30 3.38 10.08
N ILE A 43 13.47 3.35 10.73
CA ILE A 43 14.58 4.27 10.39
C ILE A 43 15.01 4.03 8.94
N PHE A 44 15.20 2.77 8.55
CA PHE A 44 15.59 2.41 7.18
C PHE A 44 14.55 2.87 6.16
N ALA A 45 13.26 2.60 6.41
CA ALA A 45 12.16 3.02 5.54
C ALA A 45 12.07 4.55 5.43
N GLY A 46 12.19 5.28 6.54
CA GLY A 46 12.21 6.75 6.53
C GLY A 46 13.40 7.32 5.77
N GLY A 47 14.61 6.78 5.98
CA GLY A 47 15.80 7.15 5.23
C GLY A 47 15.66 6.82 3.74
N TRP A 48 15.09 5.67 3.41
CA TRP A 48 14.81 5.26 2.04
C TRP A 48 13.85 6.21 1.34
N ILE A 49 12.79 6.69 2.01
CA ILE A 49 11.85 7.69 1.45
C ILE A 49 12.59 8.97 1.05
N ILE A 50 13.55 9.43 1.87
CA ILE A 50 14.35 10.62 1.59
C ILE A 50 15.27 10.40 0.36
N ILE A 51 15.93 9.24 0.29
CA ILE A 51 16.91 8.94 -0.78
C ILE A 51 16.22 8.66 -2.12
N SER A 52 15.15 7.86 -2.09
CA SER A 52 14.46 7.36 -3.28
C SER A 52 13.62 8.42 -3.98
N LYS A 53 13.42 9.61 -3.38
CA LYS A 53 12.51 10.65 -3.86
C LYS A 53 11.09 10.13 -4.16
N ILE A 54 10.70 9.04 -3.50
CA ILE A 54 9.35 8.50 -3.61
C ILE A 54 8.42 9.54 -2.99
N THR A 55 7.66 10.22 -3.84
CA THR A 55 6.68 11.21 -3.40
C THR A 55 5.45 10.51 -2.86
N TRP A 56 4.76 11.13 -1.91
CA TRP A 56 3.46 10.67 -1.42
C TRP A 56 2.45 10.46 -2.55
N GLU A 57 2.56 11.28 -3.60
CA GLU A 57 1.79 11.14 -4.83
C GLU A 57 2.08 9.80 -5.54
N PHE A 58 3.33 9.36 -5.62
CA PHE A 58 3.68 8.06 -6.16
C PHE A 58 3.02 6.93 -5.35
N ILE A 59 3.12 6.98 -4.02
CA ILE A 59 2.54 5.95 -3.14
C ILE A 59 1.02 5.88 -3.31
N ILE A 60 0.33 7.03 -3.28
CA ILE A 60 -1.12 7.08 -3.48
C ILE A 60 -1.49 6.54 -4.87
N ARG A 61 -0.76 6.90 -5.92
CA ARG A 61 -1.00 6.36 -7.27
C ARG A 61 -0.88 4.84 -7.31
N LYS A 62 0.11 4.25 -6.63
CA LYS A 62 0.26 2.78 -6.54
C LYS A 62 -0.89 2.13 -5.76
N ILE A 63 -1.30 2.72 -4.64
CA ILE A 63 -2.44 2.22 -3.86
C ILE A 63 -3.73 2.30 -4.68
N ALA A 64 -3.99 3.43 -5.33
CA ALA A 64 -5.14 3.61 -6.21
C ALA A 64 -5.10 2.61 -7.39
N GLY A 65 -3.93 2.39 -7.98
CA GLY A 65 -3.72 1.41 -9.04
C GLY A 65 -4.02 -0.02 -8.59
N LEU A 66 -3.59 -0.41 -7.38
CA LEU A 66 -3.91 -1.70 -6.77
C LEU A 66 -5.41 -1.87 -6.56
N LEU A 67 -6.08 -0.86 -6.01
CA LEU A 67 -7.53 -0.90 -5.75
C LEU A 67 -8.33 -1.00 -7.06
N LEU A 68 -7.97 -0.20 -8.07
CA LEU A 68 -8.60 -0.24 -9.39
C LEU A 68 -8.33 -1.57 -10.11
N GLY A 69 -7.10 -2.10 -10.01
CA GLY A 69 -6.75 -3.41 -10.54
C GLY A 69 -7.58 -4.52 -9.88
N ALA A 70 -7.69 -4.53 -8.56
CA ALA A 70 -8.50 -5.50 -7.81
C ALA A 70 -9.98 -5.40 -8.18
N LEU A 71 -10.54 -4.19 -8.25
CA LEU A 71 -11.91 -3.95 -8.69
C LEU A 71 -12.12 -4.40 -10.15
N GLY A 72 -11.16 -4.14 -11.02
CA GLY A 72 -11.20 -4.55 -12.42
C GLY A 72 -11.20 -6.07 -12.56
N ILE A 73 -10.31 -6.77 -11.84
CA ILE A 73 -10.29 -8.25 -11.78
C ILE A 73 -11.63 -8.77 -11.27
N PHE A 74 -12.16 -8.19 -10.20
CA PHE A 74 -13.45 -8.57 -9.65
C PHE A 74 -14.59 -8.42 -10.68
N LEU A 75 -14.61 -7.32 -11.44
CA LEU A 75 -15.64 -7.10 -12.47
C LEU A 75 -15.49 -8.02 -13.69
N VAL A 76 -14.27 -8.44 -14.02
CA VAL A 76 -14.03 -9.37 -15.14
C VAL A 76 -14.30 -10.81 -14.76
N VAL A 77 -13.88 -11.24 -13.57
CA VAL A 77 -13.90 -12.66 -13.16
C VAL A 77 -15.04 -12.95 -12.19
N GLY A 78 -15.29 -12.08 -11.22
CA GLY A 78 -16.25 -12.32 -10.15
C GLY A 78 -17.68 -11.88 -10.48
N PHE A 79 -17.85 -10.74 -11.16
CA PHE A 79 -19.16 -10.14 -11.44
C PHE A 79 -20.07 -10.88 -12.44
N PRO A 80 -19.57 -11.57 -13.47
CA PRO A 80 -20.41 -12.29 -14.45
C PRO A 80 -21.31 -13.38 -13.88
N ASP A 81 -20.96 -13.91 -12.70
CA ASP A 81 -21.55 -15.14 -12.14
C ASP A 81 -22.31 -14.93 -10.81
N VAL A 82 -22.51 -13.68 -10.37
CA VAL A 82 -23.02 -13.41 -9.00
C VAL A 82 -24.53 -13.67 -8.86
N ALA A 83 -25.34 -13.41 -9.90
CA ALA A 83 -26.78 -13.58 -9.82
C ALA A 83 -27.43 -13.79 -11.20
N PRO A 84 -27.41 -15.02 -11.76
CA PRO A 84 -27.95 -15.30 -13.08
C PRO A 84 -29.45 -14.99 -13.23
N ASP A 85 -30.21 -15.06 -12.13
CA ASP A 85 -31.66 -14.81 -12.14
C ASP A 85 -32.03 -13.32 -12.19
N TYR A 86 -31.14 -12.43 -11.76
CA TYR A 86 -31.37 -10.98 -11.69
C TYR A 86 -30.54 -10.18 -12.70
N GLN A 87 -29.44 -10.74 -13.20
CA GLN A 87 -28.58 -10.09 -14.18
C GLN A 87 -28.99 -10.46 -15.61
N ARG A 88 -29.34 -9.44 -16.41
CA ARG A 88 -29.44 -9.62 -17.87
C ARG A 88 -28.05 -9.89 -18.43
N ALA A 89 -27.93 -10.77 -19.44
CA ALA A 89 -26.66 -11.06 -20.11
C ALA A 89 -25.91 -9.80 -20.61
N ALA A 90 -26.63 -8.74 -20.95
CA ALA A 90 -26.03 -7.45 -21.32
C ALA A 90 -25.28 -6.78 -20.14
N MET A 91 -25.78 -6.89 -18.91
CA MET A 91 -25.14 -6.32 -17.71
C MET A 91 -23.81 -7.00 -17.40
N SER A 92 -23.71 -8.32 -17.59
CA SER A 92 -22.46 -9.05 -17.43
C SER A 92 -21.39 -8.52 -18.41
N LYS A 93 -21.73 -8.39 -19.70
CA LYS A 93 -20.82 -7.82 -20.71
C LYS A 93 -20.38 -6.39 -20.39
N THR A 94 -21.31 -5.56 -19.91
CA THR A 94 -21.01 -4.19 -19.48
C THR A 94 -20.08 -4.18 -18.26
N GLY A 95 -20.30 -5.06 -17.29
CA GLY A 95 -19.44 -5.23 -16.11
C GLY A 95 -18.02 -5.62 -16.51
N VAL A 96 -17.85 -6.61 -17.39
CA VAL A 96 -16.56 -7.03 -17.93
C VAL A 96 -15.86 -5.87 -18.65
N PHE A 97 -16.60 -5.09 -19.46
CA PHE A 97 -16.04 -3.93 -20.16
C PHE A 97 -15.50 -2.88 -19.19
N PHE A 98 -16.25 -2.49 -18.17
CA PHE A 98 -15.76 -1.59 -17.12
C PHE A 98 -14.60 -2.18 -16.33
N GLY A 99 -14.64 -3.49 -16.06
CA GLY A 99 -13.56 -4.20 -15.39
C GLY A 99 -12.24 -4.13 -16.17
N LEU A 100 -12.27 -4.29 -17.49
CA LEU A 100 -11.11 -4.14 -18.36
C LEU A 100 -10.57 -2.70 -18.34
N ILE A 101 -11.45 -1.69 -18.35
CA ILE A 101 -11.04 -0.27 -18.24
C ILE A 101 -10.30 -0.04 -16.91
N PHE A 102 -10.86 -0.50 -15.79
CA PHE A 102 -10.24 -0.35 -14.47
C PHE A 102 -8.93 -1.13 -14.35
N LEU A 103 -8.83 -2.30 -14.98
CA LEU A 103 -7.58 -3.05 -15.09
C LEU A 103 -6.51 -2.27 -15.85
N ILE A 104 -6.84 -1.70 -17.00
CA ILE A 104 -5.88 -0.91 -17.81
C ILE A 104 -5.40 0.31 -17.02
N ILE A 105 -6.32 1.08 -16.43
CA ILE A 105 -5.98 2.25 -15.62
C ILE A 105 -5.16 1.83 -14.38
N GLY A 106 -5.57 0.74 -13.72
CA GLY A 106 -4.88 0.20 -12.55
C GLY A 106 -3.44 -0.19 -12.87
N ILE A 107 -3.23 -0.99 -13.93
CA ILE A 107 -1.90 -1.38 -14.40
C ILE A 107 -1.09 -0.16 -14.80
N TYR A 108 -1.68 0.81 -15.50
CA TYR A 108 -1.00 2.04 -15.86
C TYR A 108 -0.50 2.80 -14.62
N LEU A 109 -1.34 2.98 -13.60
CA LEU A 109 -0.96 3.61 -12.33
C LEU A 109 0.06 2.79 -11.53
N LEU A 110 0.11 1.46 -11.72
CA LEU A 110 1.13 0.62 -11.10
C LEU A 110 2.48 0.72 -11.80
N LEU A 111 2.50 0.89 -13.11
CA LEU A 111 3.72 1.03 -13.90
C LEU A 111 4.29 2.46 -13.88
N PHE A 112 3.42 3.48 -13.90
CA PHE A 112 3.77 4.91 -14.01
C PHE A 112 3.27 5.72 -12.80
#